data_AF-A0A914X335-F1
#
_entry.id   AF-A0A914X335-F1
#
_cell.length_a   1.000
_cell.length_b   1.000
_cell.length_c   1.000
_cell.angle_alpha   90.00
_cell.angle_beta   90.00
_cell.angle_gamma   90.00
#
_symmetry.space_group_name_H-M   'P 1'
#
loop_
_entity.id
_entity.type
_entity.pdbx_description
1 polymer ?
#
loop_
_entity_poly.entity_id
_entity_poly.type
_entity_poly.pdbx_seq_one_letter_code
_entity_poly.pdbx_strand_id
1 'polypeptide(L)'
;MFYQVAAFLIVPVFILPLLSLPVVDAQKDCVPWPNSTEFSPHYFQCDSFSDNQFFTLHEAAITNNTGDDEYPVDLTKTLRVFLDVTNLSGRRYYNLAMDTLFYRRSSGWLGCGWSIIPNFGYLMNKDHCADNPSCPVQVGRQIIEAKIEVSPVFTKYIGLFYGDNIPYQLILRFKDTTDPINQKEVLCVAWQIKATL
;
A
#
# COMPACT_ATOMS: atom_id res chain seq x y z
N MET A 1 -0.76 84.32 -36.88
CA MET A 1 -1.58 83.40 -37.70
C MET A 1 -0.94 82.03 -37.57
N PHE A 2 -1.74 81.03 -37.23
CA PHE A 2 -1.45 79.58 -37.15
C PHE A 2 -0.54 79.06 -36.03
N TYR A 3 -1.24 78.59 -34.98
CA TYR A 3 -0.82 77.56 -34.02
C TYR A 3 -0.57 76.23 -34.75
N GLN A 4 0.47 75.50 -34.35
CA GLN A 4 0.59 74.07 -34.66
C GLN A 4 1.06 73.33 -33.40
N VAL A 5 0.09 72.73 -32.71
CA VAL A 5 0.31 71.88 -31.54
C VAL A 5 0.68 70.49 -32.07
N ALA A 6 1.91 70.07 -31.86
CA ALA A 6 2.34 68.70 -32.14
C ALA A 6 1.77 67.77 -31.06
N ALA A 7 0.75 66.99 -31.43
CA ALA A 7 0.20 65.94 -30.57
C ALA A 7 1.16 64.75 -30.53
N PHE A 8 1.89 64.59 -29.42
CA PHE A 8 2.60 63.37 -29.11
C PHE A 8 1.59 62.29 -28.68
N LEU A 9 1.35 61.33 -29.55
CA LEU A 9 0.64 60.09 -29.21
C LEU A 9 1.55 59.23 -28.33
N ILE A 10 1.31 59.25 -27.02
CA ILE A 10 1.91 58.32 -26.07
C ILE A 10 1.16 56.99 -26.23
N VAL A 11 1.78 56.01 -26.89
CA VAL A 11 1.29 54.64 -26.91
C VAL A 11 1.62 54.03 -25.54
N PRO A 12 0.64 53.59 -24.74
CA PRO A 12 0.94 52.91 -23.49
C PRO A 12 1.51 51.53 -23.81
N VAL A 13 2.79 51.33 -23.54
CA VAL A 13 3.40 50.00 -23.50
C VAL A 13 2.78 49.27 -22.32
N PHE A 14 1.71 48.54 -22.55
CA PHE A 14 1.20 47.57 -21.60
C PHE A 14 2.21 46.42 -21.51
N ILE A 15 3.10 46.52 -20.52
CA ILE A 15 3.91 45.39 -20.07
C ILE A 15 2.92 44.38 -19.48
N LEU A 16 2.51 43.39 -20.27
CA LEU A 16 1.81 42.22 -19.76
C LEU A 16 2.71 41.57 -18.70
N PRO A 17 2.28 41.42 -17.44
CA PRO A 17 3.05 40.62 -16.50
C PRO A 17 3.06 39.21 -17.08
N LEU A 18 4.25 38.72 -17.42
CA LEU A 18 4.49 37.29 -17.56
C LEU A 18 3.99 36.65 -16.27
N LEU A 19 2.80 36.05 -16.31
CA LEU A 19 2.35 35.11 -15.30
C LEU A 19 3.38 33.99 -15.28
N SER A 20 4.35 34.10 -14.39
CA SER A 20 5.13 32.98 -13.93
C SER A 20 4.13 32.00 -13.32
N LEU A 21 3.76 31.00 -14.10
CA LEU A 21 3.17 29.79 -13.53
C LEU A 21 4.14 29.34 -12.43
N PRO A 22 3.67 29.14 -11.18
CA PRO A 22 4.52 28.51 -10.19
C PRO A 22 4.99 27.20 -10.81
N VAL A 23 6.30 27.05 -10.96
CA VAL A 23 6.90 25.74 -11.18
C VAL A 23 6.38 24.91 -10.01
N VAL A 24 5.47 23.98 -10.29
CA VAL A 24 5.02 23.00 -9.32
C VAL A 24 6.28 22.24 -8.95
N ASP A 25 6.81 22.57 -7.78
CA ASP A 25 7.99 21.96 -7.20
C ASP A 25 7.82 20.44 -7.29
N ALA A 26 8.79 19.81 -7.93
CA ALA A 26 8.79 18.39 -8.17
C ALA A 26 8.74 17.67 -6.83
N GLN A 27 7.66 16.92 -6.59
CA GLN A 27 7.62 15.79 -5.67
C GLN A 27 8.20 16.09 -4.27
N LYS A 28 7.52 16.94 -3.49
CA LYS A 28 7.69 16.91 -2.04
C LYS A 28 7.20 15.55 -1.55
N ASP A 29 8.13 14.65 -1.24
CA ASP A 29 7.80 13.41 -0.56
C ASP A 29 6.93 13.72 0.67
N CYS A 30 5.92 12.89 0.91
CA CYS A 30 4.92 13.13 1.94
C CYS A 30 5.54 13.02 3.33
N VAL A 31 6.00 14.15 3.85
CA VAL A 31 6.46 14.34 5.23
C VAL A 31 5.32 15.00 6.03
N PRO A 32 4.94 14.48 7.20
CA PRO A 32 5.56 13.38 7.95
C PRO A 32 5.18 11.98 7.46
N TRP A 33 6.05 11.01 7.73
CA TRP A 33 5.78 9.60 7.48
C TRP A 33 4.57 9.14 8.33
N PRO A 34 3.65 8.35 7.76
CA PRO A 34 2.48 7.90 8.51
C PRO A 34 2.91 7.04 9.70
N ASN A 35 2.30 7.25 10.86
CA ASN A 35 2.50 6.45 12.07
C ASN A 35 3.96 6.26 12.54
N SER A 36 4.89 7.13 12.14
CA SER A 36 6.34 6.94 12.40
C SER A 36 6.95 5.71 11.72
N THR A 37 6.39 5.34 10.56
CA THR A 37 6.89 4.26 9.67
C THR A 37 8.33 4.49 9.20
N GLU A 38 8.96 5.62 9.52
CA GLU A 38 10.40 5.79 9.31
C GLU A 38 11.25 4.79 10.11
N PHE A 39 10.78 4.39 11.31
CA PHE A 39 11.56 3.63 12.29
C PHE A 39 11.10 2.19 12.51
N SER A 40 9.82 1.90 12.29
CA SER A 40 9.24 0.57 12.55
C SER A 40 8.05 0.28 11.64
N PRO A 41 7.74 -1.01 11.39
CA PRO A 41 6.50 -1.38 10.72
C PRO A 41 5.30 -1.15 11.65
N HIS A 42 4.16 -0.78 11.07
CA HIS A 42 2.90 -0.65 11.79
C HIS A 42 1.83 -1.48 11.11
N TYR A 43 1.01 -2.21 11.87
CA TYR A 43 -0.05 -3.04 11.33
C TYR A 43 -1.42 -2.61 11.86
N PHE A 44 -2.44 -2.88 11.06
CA PHE A 44 -3.83 -2.56 11.36
C PHE A 44 -4.71 -3.66 10.79
N GLN A 45 -5.76 -4.05 11.51
CA GLN A 45 -6.85 -4.80 10.89
C GLN A 45 -7.65 -3.81 10.04
N CYS A 46 -7.87 -4.12 8.76
CA CYS A 46 -8.68 -3.24 7.93
C CYS A 46 -10.13 -3.27 8.40
N ASP A 47 -10.86 -2.18 8.18
CA ASP A 47 -12.32 -2.17 8.30
C ASP A 47 -12.90 -3.05 7.18
N SER A 48 -13.03 -4.35 7.42
CA SER A 48 -13.72 -5.25 6.50
C SER A 48 -15.21 -4.91 6.54
N PHE A 49 -15.76 -4.50 5.40
CA PHE A 49 -17.15 -4.09 5.18
C PHE A 49 -18.21 -5.20 5.40
N SER A 50 -17.88 -6.29 6.09
CA SER A 50 -18.82 -7.35 6.41
C SER A 50 -19.36 -7.17 7.83
N ASP A 51 -20.68 -7.14 7.96
CA ASP A 51 -21.42 -7.02 9.24
C ASP A 51 -21.05 -8.07 10.31
N ASN A 52 -20.25 -9.09 9.95
CA ASN A 52 -19.76 -10.13 10.86
C ASN A 52 -18.23 -10.19 10.80
N GLN A 53 -17.57 -9.83 11.90
CA GLN A 53 -16.13 -10.04 12.07
C GLN A 53 -15.84 -11.54 12.22
N PHE A 54 -15.24 -12.17 11.20
CA PHE A 54 -14.87 -13.60 11.24
C PHE A 54 -13.57 -13.83 12.01
N PHE A 55 -12.64 -12.89 11.92
CA PHE A 55 -11.34 -12.94 12.55
C PHE A 55 -11.06 -11.65 13.33
N THR A 56 -10.44 -11.81 14.49
CA THR A 56 -9.87 -10.71 15.28
C THR A 56 -8.36 -10.82 15.24
N LEU A 57 -7.68 -9.77 14.80
CA LEU A 57 -6.23 -9.65 14.85
C LEU A 57 -5.78 -9.12 16.20
N HIS A 58 -4.85 -9.81 16.86
CA HIS A 58 -4.23 -9.37 18.11
C HIS A 58 -2.84 -8.78 17.84
N GLU A 59 -2.06 -9.47 17.02
CA GLU A 59 -0.67 -9.11 16.73
C GLU A 59 -0.29 -9.51 15.31
N ALA A 60 0.60 -8.74 14.71
CA ALA A 60 1.17 -9.06 13.41
C ALA A 60 2.65 -8.69 13.35
N ALA A 61 3.45 -9.57 12.77
CA ALA A 61 4.86 -9.34 12.51
C ALA A 61 5.17 -9.55 11.03
N ILE A 62 6.16 -8.81 10.53
CA ILE A 62 6.73 -8.99 9.20
C ILE A 62 8.23 -9.21 9.35
N THR A 63 8.73 -10.30 8.79
CA THR A 63 10.09 -10.78 8.94
C THR A 63 10.66 -11.17 7.58
N ASN A 64 11.97 -11.37 7.52
CA ASN A 64 12.62 -11.89 6.33
C ASN A 64 12.39 -13.41 6.16
N ASN A 65 13.03 -14.01 5.16
CA ASN A 65 12.86 -15.43 4.88
C ASN A 65 13.37 -16.36 6.01
N THR A 66 14.33 -15.93 6.83
CA THR A 66 14.81 -16.71 7.99
C THR A 66 13.90 -16.57 9.21
N GLY A 67 12.99 -15.59 9.22
CA GLY A 67 12.11 -15.27 10.34
C GLY A 67 12.71 -14.25 11.30
N ASP A 68 13.78 -13.57 10.91
CA ASP A 68 14.40 -12.50 11.69
C ASP A 68 13.74 -11.15 11.37
N ASP A 69 13.70 -10.27 12.37
CA ASP A 69 13.26 -8.90 12.20
C ASP A 69 14.26 -8.13 11.33
N GLU A 70 13.80 -7.65 10.17
CA GLU A 70 14.61 -6.88 9.22
C GLU A 70 13.85 -5.59 8.86
N TYR A 71 14.44 -4.45 9.19
CA TYR A 71 13.88 -3.14 8.88
C TYR A 71 14.97 -2.18 8.38
N PRO A 72 14.75 -1.46 7.25
CA PRO A 72 13.61 -1.49 6.34
C PRO A 72 13.31 -2.86 5.71
N VAL A 73 12.10 -3.04 5.20
CA VAL A 73 11.66 -4.30 4.58
C VAL A 73 12.20 -4.41 3.16
N ASP A 74 13.00 -5.42 2.88
CA ASP A 74 13.55 -5.71 1.55
C ASP A 74 12.54 -6.50 0.69
N LEU A 75 11.90 -5.85 -0.28
CA LEU A 75 10.91 -6.48 -1.15
C LEU A 75 11.53 -7.37 -2.23
N THR A 76 12.87 -7.39 -2.38
CA THR A 76 13.55 -8.32 -3.30
C THR A 76 13.60 -9.75 -2.76
N LYS A 77 13.35 -9.90 -1.45
CA LYS A 77 13.35 -11.18 -0.75
C LYS A 77 11.92 -11.65 -0.47
N THR A 78 11.79 -12.96 -0.23
CA THR A 78 10.55 -13.52 0.32
C THR A 78 10.30 -12.96 1.72
N LEU A 79 9.12 -12.39 1.92
CA LEU A 79 8.68 -11.87 3.21
C LEU A 79 7.84 -12.93 3.92
N ARG A 80 8.04 -13.09 5.22
CA ARG A 80 7.20 -13.94 6.08
C ARG A 80 6.41 -13.05 7.02
N VAL A 81 5.09 -13.18 6.97
CA VAL A 81 4.19 -12.49 7.89
C VAL A 81 3.59 -13.48 8.87
N PHE A 82 3.57 -13.10 10.14
CA PHE A 82 2.94 -13.86 11.21
C PHE A 82 1.76 -13.08 11.74
N LEU A 83 0.62 -13.74 11.85
CA LEU A 83 -0.65 -13.15 12.27
C LEU A 83 -1.19 -13.93 13.47
N ASP A 84 -1.21 -13.32 14.64
CA ASP A 84 -1.94 -13.85 15.80
C ASP A 84 -3.40 -13.44 15.69
N VAL A 85 -4.25 -14.41 15.39
CA VAL A 85 -5.66 -14.19 15.11
C VAL A 85 -6.54 -15.13 15.90
N THR A 86 -7.74 -14.66 16.27
CA THR A 86 -8.83 -15.50 16.74
C THR A 86 -9.87 -15.68 15.65
N ASN A 87 -10.13 -16.93 15.25
CA ASN A 87 -11.25 -17.27 14.39
C ASN A 87 -12.54 -17.39 15.23
N LEU A 88 -13.48 -16.48 14.98
CA LEU A 88 -14.78 -16.38 15.64
C LEU A 88 -15.94 -16.94 14.81
N SER A 89 -15.67 -17.45 13.61
CA SER A 89 -16.69 -17.90 12.66
C SER A 89 -17.48 -19.15 13.08
N GLY A 90 -17.04 -19.85 14.13
CA GLY A 90 -17.60 -21.14 14.56
C GLY A 90 -17.28 -22.31 13.62
N ARG A 91 -16.51 -22.08 12.54
CA ARG A 91 -16.08 -23.13 11.60
C ARG A 91 -14.59 -23.07 11.30
N ARG A 92 -14.06 -24.16 10.75
CA ARG A 92 -12.68 -24.25 10.25
C ARG A 92 -12.63 -23.80 8.79
N TYR A 93 -11.55 -23.14 8.40
CA TYR A 93 -11.30 -22.79 7.01
C TYR A 93 -10.21 -23.69 6.42
N TYR A 94 -10.57 -24.48 5.41
CA TYR A 94 -9.65 -25.37 4.69
C TYR A 94 -9.08 -24.72 3.43
N ASN A 95 -9.84 -23.81 2.82
CA ASN A 95 -9.51 -23.18 1.56
C ASN A 95 -9.54 -21.67 1.77
N LEU A 96 -8.36 -21.07 1.84
CA LEU A 96 -8.19 -19.62 1.89
C LEU A 96 -7.34 -19.20 0.71
N ALA A 97 -7.77 -18.15 0.01
CA ALA A 97 -6.93 -17.43 -0.93
C ALA A 97 -6.48 -16.11 -0.33
N MET A 98 -5.27 -15.69 -0.66
CA MET A 98 -4.67 -14.43 -0.23
C MET A 98 -4.48 -13.50 -1.42
N ASP A 99 -4.97 -12.27 -1.28
CA ASP A 99 -4.65 -11.14 -2.15
C ASP A 99 -3.65 -10.23 -1.46
N THR A 100 -2.57 -9.84 -2.17
CA THR A 100 -1.62 -8.83 -1.69
C THR A 100 -1.67 -7.58 -2.56
N LEU A 101 -2.08 -6.46 -1.94
CA LEU A 101 -2.16 -5.15 -2.59
C LEU A 101 -1.05 -4.25 -2.08
N PHE A 102 -0.38 -3.57 -3.00
CA PHE A 102 0.67 -2.59 -2.69
C PHE A 102 0.16 -1.18 -2.93
N TYR A 103 0.48 -0.29 -2.01
CA TYR A 103 0.22 1.14 -2.12
C TYR A 103 1.50 1.91 -1.85
N ARG A 104 1.74 2.95 -2.65
CA ARG A 104 2.78 3.93 -2.41
C ARG A 104 2.17 5.17 -1.76
N ARG A 105 2.87 5.75 -0.79
CA ARG A 105 2.54 7.09 -0.31
C ARG A 105 2.95 8.14 -1.35
N SER A 106 2.02 8.97 -1.79
CA SER A 106 2.29 10.01 -2.80
C SER A 106 1.57 11.32 -2.47
N SER A 107 2.11 12.42 -2.98
CA SER A 107 1.48 13.74 -2.94
C SER A 107 0.62 13.95 -4.19
N GLY A 108 -0.66 14.26 -4.02
CA GLY A 108 -1.57 14.69 -5.07
C GLY A 108 -2.14 16.08 -4.81
N TRP A 109 -3.04 16.54 -5.68
CA TRP A 109 -3.73 17.83 -5.51
C TRP A 109 -4.46 17.92 -4.17
N LEU A 110 -5.08 16.84 -3.71
CA LEU A 110 -5.80 16.76 -2.43
C LEU A 110 -4.87 16.55 -1.23
N GLY A 111 -3.57 16.74 -1.42
CA GLY A 111 -2.54 16.47 -0.43
C GLY A 111 -2.03 15.04 -0.50
N CYS A 112 -1.53 14.57 0.62
CA CYS A 112 -0.85 13.31 0.72
C CYS A 112 -1.87 12.17 0.84
N GLY A 113 -1.89 11.22 -0.12
CA GLY A 113 -2.67 9.97 -0.05
C GLY A 113 -1.89 8.67 -0.35
N TRP A 114 -2.62 7.56 -0.35
CA TRP A 114 -2.15 6.25 -0.80
C TRP A 114 -2.54 6.04 -2.26
N SER A 115 -1.58 5.70 -3.11
CA SER A 115 -1.81 5.33 -4.51
C SER A 115 -1.57 3.85 -4.70
N ILE A 116 -2.51 3.16 -5.32
CA ILE A 116 -2.36 1.74 -5.62
C ILE A 116 -1.23 1.52 -6.64
N ILE A 117 -0.43 0.49 -6.41
CA ILE A 117 0.56 -0.01 -7.34
C ILE A 117 -0.07 -1.21 -8.06
N PRO A 118 -0.29 -1.14 -9.38
CA PRO A 118 -0.92 -2.22 -10.11
C PRO A 118 0.02 -3.43 -10.14
N ASN A 119 -0.40 -4.52 -9.49
CA ASN A 119 0.31 -5.81 -9.52
C ASN A 119 -0.08 -6.69 -10.72
N PHE A 120 -0.97 -6.19 -11.59
CA PHE A 120 -1.49 -6.88 -12.79
C PHE A 120 -2.04 -8.29 -12.51
N GLY A 121 -2.58 -8.52 -11.31
CA GLY A 121 -3.13 -9.81 -10.90
C GLY A 121 -2.10 -10.83 -10.42
N TYR A 122 -0.80 -10.53 -10.48
CA TYR A 122 0.27 -11.47 -10.10
C TYR A 122 0.17 -11.92 -8.64
N LEU A 123 -0.29 -11.02 -7.76
CA LEU A 123 -0.38 -11.24 -6.31
C LEU A 123 -1.82 -11.45 -5.81
N MET A 124 -2.74 -11.75 -6.72
CA MET A 124 -4.15 -11.99 -6.40
C MET A 124 -4.45 -13.49 -6.39
N ASN A 125 -5.41 -13.89 -5.57
CA ASN A 125 -5.96 -15.23 -5.46
C ASN A 125 -4.90 -16.33 -5.27
N LYS A 126 -3.86 -16.04 -4.47
CA LYS A 126 -2.82 -17.03 -4.14
C LYS A 126 -3.41 -18.03 -3.15
N ASP A 127 -3.34 -19.31 -3.47
CA ASP A 127 -3.78 -20.35 -2.54
C ASP A 127 -2.90 -20.32 -1.29
N HIS A 128 -3.49 -19.93 -0.16
CA HIS A 128 -2.80 -19.83 1.11
C HIS A 128 -2.70 -21.19 1.80
N CYS A 129 -3.59 -22.14 1.51
CA CYS A 129 -3.69 -23.40 2.22
C CYS A 129 -3.06 -24.61 1.51
N ALA A 130 -2.75 -24.51 0.21
CA ALA A 130 -2.18 -25.61 -0.57
C ALA A 130 -0.93 -26.26 0.08
N ASP A 131 0.02 -25.44 0.53
CA ASP A 131 1.32 -25.90 1.07
C ASP A 131 1.63 -25.31 2.46
N ASN A 132 0.59 -24.90 3.20
CA ASN A 132 0.76 -24.16 4.45
C ASN A 132 0.30 -24.96 5.68
N PRO A 133 1.21 -25.24 6.63
CA PRO A 133 0.86 -25.96 7.86
C PRO A 133 -0.09 -25.20 8.79
N SER A 134 -0.27 -23.89 8.61
CA SER A 134 -1.28 -23.11 9.34
C SER A 134 -2.72 -23.45 8.93
N CYS A 135 -2.91 -24.19 7.83
CA CYS A 135 -4.21 -24.68 7.41
C CYS A 135 -4.44 -26.15 7.83
N PRO A 136 -5.68 -26.55 8.18
CA PRO A 136 -6.87 -25.70 8.24
C PRO A 136 -6.87 -24.76 9.44
N VAL A 137 -7.32 -23.53 9.22
CA VAL A 137 -7.41 -22.49 10.23
C VAL A 137 -8.52 -22.86 11.22
N GLN A 138 -8.13 -23.19 12.45
CA GLN A 138 -9.01 -23.70 13.50
C GLN A 138 -9.92 -22.60 14.07
N VAL A 139 -10.96 -22.99 14.81
CA VAL A 139 -11.73 -22.05 15.64
C VAL A 139 -10.91 -21.73 16.89
N GLY A 140 -10.91 -20.46 17.32
CA GLY A 140 -10.09 -20.00 18.45
C GLY A 140 -8.82 -19.26 18.02
N ARG A 141 -7.96 -18.95 19.00
CA ARG A 141 -6.71 -18.19 18.81
C ARG A 141 -5.60 -19.08 18.26
N GLN A 142 -4.91 -18.63 17.22
CA GLN A 142 -3.78 -19.32 16.61
C GLN A 142 -2.89 -18.34 15.84
N ILE A 143 -1.72 -18.80 15.42
CA ILE A 143 -0.80 -18.05 14.57
C ILE A 143 -0.91 -18.56 13.14
N ILE A 144 -1.16 -17.65 12.20
CA ILE A 144 -1.14 -17.91 10.76
C ILE A 144 0.14 -17.33 10.19
N GLU A 145 0.93 -18.16 9.50
CA GLU A 145 2.08 -17.70 8.72
C GLU A 145 1.68 -17.54 7.25
N ALA A 146 1.99 -16.41 6.60
CA ALA A 146 1.89 -16.28 5.15
C ALA A 146 3.21 -15.84 4.54
N LYS A 147 3.48 -16.32 3.32
CA LYS A 147 4.68 -15.96 2.55
C LYS A 147 4.28 -15.05 1.39
N ILE A 148 5.02 -13.97 1.22
CA ILE A 148 4.82 -13.01 0.15
C ILE A 148 6.06 -12.99 -0.72
N GLU A 149 5.89 -13.44 -1.96
CA GLU A 149 6.94 -13.50 -2.95
C GLU A 149 6.67 -12.48 -4.05
N VAL A 150 7.43 -11.39 -4.01
CA VAL A 150 7.37 -10.33 -5.02
C VAL A 150 8.30 -10.74 -6.16
N SER A 151 7.81 -10.76 -7.40
CA SER A 151 8.65 -11.19 -8.51
C SER A 151 9.78 -10.17 -8.76
N PRO A 152 10.98 -10.60 -9.17
CA PRO A 152 12.08 -9.67 -9.48
C PRO A 152 11.75 -8.64 -10.57
N VAL A 153 10.85 -9.01 -11.49
CA VAL A 153 10.35 -8.09 -12.52
C VAL A 153 9.44 -7.03 -11.89
N PHE A 154 8.60 -7.42 -10.94
CA PHE A 154 7.70 -6.50 -10.24
C PHE A 154 8.45 -5.60 -9.26
N THR A 155 9.46 -6.09 -8.53
CA THR A 155 10.30 -5.24 -7.66
C THR A 155 11.04 -4.17 -8.46
N LYS A 156 11.60 -4.55 -9.63
CA LYS A 156 12.22 -3.59 -10.55
C LYS A 156 11.23 -2.55 -11.09
N TYR A 157 10.00 -2.98 -11.41
CA TYR A 157 8.91 -2.06 -11.78
C TYR A 157 8.60 -1.06 -10.65
N ILE A 158 8.50 -1.54 -9.40
CA ILE A 158 8.33 -0.67 -8.24
C ILE A 158 9.49 0.32 -8.13
N GLY A 159 10.75 -0.14 -8.25
CA GLY A 159 11.92 0.71 -8.12
C GLY A 159 11.99 1.82 -9.16
N LEU A 160 11.65 1.50 -10.41
CA LEU A 160 11.70 2.46 -11.53
C LEU A 160 10.60 3.53 -11.45
N PHE A 161 9.39 3.18 -11.01
CA PHE A 161 8.22 4.07 -11.11
C PHE A 161 7.73 4.62 -9.77
N TYR A 162 8.00 3.92 -8.68
CA TYR A 162 7.47 4.22 -7.35
C TYR A 162 8.57 4.62 -6.36
N GLY A 163 9.83 4.23 -6.60
CA GLY A 163 10.99 4.70 -5.86
C GLY A 163 11.34 3.82 -4.67
N ASP A 164 12.56 4.00 -4.17
CA ASP A 164 13.15 3.19 -3.11
C ASP A 164 13.18 3.96 -1.78
N ASN A 165 13.22 3.23 -0.65
CA ASN A 165 13.42 3.78 0.68
C ASN A 165 12.34 4.80 1.13
N ILE A 166 11.08 4.55 0.74
CA ILE A 166 9.90 5.40 1.02
C ILE A 166 8.79 4.60 1.74
N PRO A 167 7.72 5.25 2.27
CA PRO A 167 6.63 4.52 2.90
C PRO A 167 5.70 3.84 1.89
N TYR A 168 5.51 2.54 2.12
CA TYR A 168 4.58 1.67 1.43
C TYR A 168 3.49 1.17 2.38
N GLN A 169 2.32 0.87 1.84
CA GLN A 169 1.27 0.15 2.55
C GLN A 169 0.96 -1.15 1.83
N LEU A 170 1.08 -2.25 2.55
CA LEU A 170 0.81 -3.60 2.10
C LEU A 170 -0.51 -4.06 2.69
N ILE A 171 -1.48 -4.45 1.88
CA ILE A 171 -2.77 -4.97 2.35
C ILE A 171 -2.89 -6.44 1.96
N LEU A 172 -3.01 -7.30 2.95
CA LEU A 172 -3.33 -8.71 2.77
C LEU A 172 -4.81 -8.93 3.03
N ARG A 173 -5.49 -9.57 2.08
CA ARG A 173 -6.89 -9.99 2.23
C ARG A 173 -6.98 -11.49 2.09
N PHE A 174 -7.52 -12.14 3.10
CA PHE A 174 -7.83 -13.57 3.07
C PHE A 174 -9.29 -13.75 2.70
N LYS A 175 -9.54 -14.61 1.72
CA LYS A 175 -10.86 -14.93 1.20
C LYS A 175 -11.15 -16.41 1.34
N ASP A 176 -12.33 -16.75 1.83
CA ASP A 176 -12.83 -18.13 1.80
C ASP A 176 -13.18 -18.51 0.36
N THR A 177 -12.51 -19.53 -0.16
CA THR A 177 -12.70 -20.04 -1.53
C THR A 177 -13.50 -21.33 -1.59
N THR A 178 -14.15 -21.72 -0.50
CA THR A 178 -15.07 -22.86 -0.49
C THR A 178 -16.20 -22.70 -1.51
N ASP A 179 -16.70 -21.47 -1.69
CA ASP A 179 -17.57 -21.10 -2.82
C ASP A 179 -16.73 -20.32 -3.86
N PRO A 180 -16.45 -20.88 -5.05
CA PRO A 180 -15.63 -20.23 -6.06
C PRO A 180 -16.32 -19.03 -6.71
N ILE A 181 -17.64 -18.91 -6.59
CA ILE A 181 -18.43 -17.80 -7.15
C ILE A 181 -18.52 -16.66 -6.13
N ASN A 182 -18.76 -17.00 -4.86
CA ASN A 182 -18.95 -16.02 -3.79
C ASN A 182 -17.78 -16.03 -2.80
N GLN A 183 -16.60 -15.67 -3.29
CA GLN A 183 -15.41 -15.56 -2.46
C GLN A 183 -15.57 -14.42 -1.44
N LYS A 184 -15.70 -14.79 -0.17
CA LYS A 184 -15.93 -13.84 0.92
C LYS A 184 -14.63 -13.49 1.63
N GLU A 185 -14.33 -12.20 1.76
CA GLU A 185 -13.24 -11.73 2.62
C GLU A 185 -13.55 -12.07 4.09
N VAL A 186 -12.60 -12.73 4.76
CA VAL A 186 -12.74 -13.16 6.16
C VAL A 186 -11.74 -12.45 7.09
N LEU A 187 -10.59 -12.00 6.56
CA LEU A 187 -9.57 -11.27 7.30
C LEU A 187 -8.87 -10.28 6.37
N CYS A 188 -8.67 -9.05 6.83
CA CYS A 188 -7.85 -8.06 6.15
C CYS A 188 -6.85 -7.45 7.12
N VAL A 189 -5.57 -7.43 6.73
CA VAL A 189 -4.48 -6.85 7.51
C VAL A 189 -3.70 -5.89 6.63
N ALA A 190 -3.51 -4.67 7.10
CA ALA A 190 -2.71 -3.66 6.45
C ALA A 190 -1.42 -3.43 7.24
N TRP A 191 -0.27 -3.43 6.58
CA TRP A 191 0.99 -2.97 7.12
C TRP A 191 1.40 -1.66 6.45
N GLN A 192 1.94 -0.74 7.24
CA GLN A 192 2.68 0.41 6.78
C GLN A 192 4.15 0.16 7.09
N ILE A 193 4.97 0.18 6.04
CA ILE A 193 6.39 -0.18 6.11
C ILE A 193 7.23 0.82 5.33
N LYS A 194 8.48 0.96 5.73
CA LYS A 194 9.55 1.47 4.88
C LYS A 194 10.10 0.30 4.08
N ALA A 195 10.07 0.42 2.76
CA ALA A 195 10.52 -0.67 1.89
C ALA A 195 11.81 -0.32 1.13
N THR A 196 12.61 -1.34 0.88
CA THR A 196 13.80 -1.31 0.02
C THR A 196 13.65 -2.27 -1.17
N LEU A 197 14.30 -1.97 -2.31
CA LEU A 197 14.05 -2.58 -3.63
C LEU A 197 15.30 -3.05 -4.38
#